data_AF-A0A3F3H6Y8-F1
#
_entry.id   AF-A0A3F3H6Y8-F1
#
_cell.length_a   1.000
_cell.length_b   1.000
_cell.length_c   1.000
_cell.angle_alpha   90.00
_cell.angle_beta   90.00
_cell.angle_gamma   90.00
#
_symmetry.space_group_name_H-M   'P 1'
#
loop_
_entity.id
_entity.type
_entity.pdbx_description
1 polymer ?
#
loop_
_entity_poly.entity_id
_entity_poly.type
_entity_poly.pdbx_seq_one_letter_code
_entity_poly.pdbx_strand_id
1 'polypeptide(L)'
;MIEEAPSVYLDESTRQEMFSLALKATERLNYRGAGTFEFLYQGPGRYYFMEMNTRIQVEHAVTEERAGIDLISAQLALAFGTSIQAIAHHEQPVVAIEARVLAKTLGKLPACTYQPVLVFGSKRPSIRVIGCHRIMMP
;
A
#
# COMPACT_ATOMS: atom_id res chain seq x y z
N MET A 1 5.94 -9.95 8.44
CA MET A 1 6.32 -8.81 7.59
C MET A 1 5.45 -7.66 8.03
N ILE A 2 6.03 -6.48 8.21
CA ILE A 2 5.37 -5.29 8.75
C ILE A 2 5.74 -4.13 7.84
N GLU A 3 4.74 -3.33 7.48
CA GLU A 3 4.92 -2.08 6.71
C GLU A 3 4.20 -0.94 7.44
N GLU A 4 4.66 0.30 7.27
CA GLU A 4 4.09 1.48 7.94
C GLU A 4 3.97 2.68 7.00
N ALA A 5 3.00 3.56 7.28
CA ALA A 5 2.89 4.86 6.62
C ALA A 5 2.39 5.95 7.58
N PRO A 6 3.07 7.12 7.65
CA PRO A 6 4.36 7.44 7.05
C PRO A 6 5.51 6.78 7.83
N SER A 7 6.69 6.65 7.21
CA SER A 7 7.90 6.27 7.96
C SER A 7 8.26 7.33 8.99
N VAL A 8 8.40 6.95 10.25
CA VAL A 8 8.75 7.86 11.37
C VAL A 8 10.27 8.13 11.48
N TYR A 9 11.08 7.36 10.76
CA TYR A 9 12.55 7.46 10.77
C TYR A 9 13.11 8.41 9.70
N LEU A 10 12.27 8.80 8.74
CA LEU A 10 12.65 9.70 7.66
C LEU A 10 12.46 11.14 8.12
N ASP A 11 13.54 11.93 8.09
CA ASP A 11 13.43 13.36 8.32
C ASP A 11 12.66 14.03 7.18
N GLU A 12 12.01 15.15 7.51
CA GLU A 12 11.09 15.79 6.57
C GLU A 12 11.79 16.33 5.33
N SER A 13 13.04 16.77 5.44
CA SER A 13 13.79 17.27 4.28
C SER A 13 14.08 16.16 3.28
N THR A 14 14.56 15.01 3.74
CA THR A 14 14.78 13.83 2.89
C THR A 14 13.46 13.33 2.29
N ARG A 15 12.36 13.32 3.06
CA ARG A 15 11.03 12.93 2.55
C ARG A 15 10.60 13.77 1.37
N GLN A 16 10.70 15.10 1.50
CA GLN A 16 10.31 16.02 0.43
C GLN A 16 11.20 15.87 -0.81
N GLU A 17 12.49 15.61 -0.62
CA GLU A 17 13.42 15.35 -1.72
C GLU A 17 13.05 14.06 -2.48
N MET A 18 12.76 12.98 -1.75
CA MET A 18 12.30 11.70 -2.32
C MET A 18 10.98 11.87 -3.09
N PHE A 19 10.01 12.61 -2.54
CA PHE A 19 8.76 12.91 -3.23
C PHE A 19 8.97 13.75 -4.49
N SER A 20 9.79 14.78 -4.42
CA SER A 20 10.12 15.61 -5.59
C SER A 20 10.77 14.79 -6.70
N LEU A 21 11.67 13.86 -6.34
CA LEU A 21 12.31 12.96 -7.29
C LEU A 21 11.31 12.00 -7.95
N ALA A 22 10.42 11.40 -7.15
CA ALA A 22 9.38 10.51 -7.66
C ALA A 22 8.43 11.25 -8.63
N LEU A 23 7.99 12.47 -8.29
CA LEU A 23 7.15 13.30 -9.15
C LEU A 23 7.85 13.65 -10.48
N LYS A 24 9.11 14.09 -10.43
CA LYS A 24 9.88 14.39 -11.65
C LYS A 24 10.04 13.16 -12.54
N ALA A 25 10.26 11.99 -11.94
CA ALA A 25 10.38 10.74 -12.68
C ALA A 25 9.04 10.34 -13.33
N THR A 26 7.92 10.41 -12.62
CA THR A 26 6.60 10.07 -13.18
C THR A 26 6.18 11.02 -14.30
N GLU A 27 6.43 12.32 -14.15
CA GLU A 27 6.19 13.32 -15.20
C GLU A 27 7.00 13.01 -16.47
N ARG A 28 8.30 12.71 -16.31
CA ARG A 28 9.19 12.41 -17.44
C ARG A 28 8.84 11.11 -18.16
N LEU A 29 8.31 10.14 -17.42
CA LEU A 29 7.83 8.86 -17.96
C LEU A 29 6.44 8.96 -18.57
N ASN A 30 5.73 10.08 -18.38
CA ASN A 30 4.29 10.19 -18.64
C ASN A 30 3.52 9.01 -18.02
N TYR A 31 3.88 8.66 -16.77
CA TYR A 31 3.43 7.44 -16.12
C TYR A 31 1.92 7.51 -15.84
N ARG A 32 1.21 6.40 -16.13
CA ARG A 32 -0.24 6.29 -15.96
C ARG A 32 -0.57 5.03 -15.18
N GLY A 33 -1.29 5.19 -14.08
CA GLY A 33 -1.66 4.11 -13.15
C GLY A 33 -1.06 4.31 -11.76
N ALA A 34 -1.19 3.31 -10.90
CA ALA A 34 -0.51 3.29 -9.60
C ALA A 34 0.88 2.66 -9.74
N GLY A 35 1.85 3.18 -9.00
CA GLY A 35 3.17 2.59 -8.91
C GLY A 35 3.92 3.11 -7.68
N THR A 36 4.95 2.38 -7.28
CA THR A 36 5.77 2.70 -6.11
C THR A 36 7.22 2.89 -6.53
N PHE A 37 7.85 3.95 -6.04
CA PHE A 37 9.30 4.14 -6.11
C PHE A 37 9.91 3.68 -4.80
N GLU A 38 10.87 2.77 -4.88
CA GLU A 38 11.55 2.23 -3.71
C GLU A 38 12.96 2.78 -3.58
N PHE A 39 13.34 3.10 -2.35
CA PHE A 39 14.63 3.69 -2.02
C PHE A 39 15.25 2.98 -0.82
N LEU A 40 16.57 2.82 -0.83
CA LEU A 40 17.35 2.51 0.38
C LEU A 40 17.67 3.80 1.10
N TYR A 41 17.40 3.87 2.40
CA TYR A 41 17.72 5.02 3.23
C TYR A 41 18.83 4.66 4.23
N GLN A 42 19.85 5.51 4.33
CA GLN A 42 21.01 5.34 5.21
C GLN A 42 21.21 6.54 6.15
N GLY A 43 20.17 7.35 6.35
CA GLY A 43 20.21 8.58 7.16
C GLY A 43 20.07 9.85 6.31
N PRO A 44 19.99 11.03 6.95
CA PRO A 44 19.59 12.28 6.30
C PRO A 44 20.40 12.59 5.05
N GLY A 45 19.72 12.87 3.94
CA GLY A 45 20.34 13.16 2.63
C GLY A 45 21.08 11.99 1.98
N ARG A 46 21.03 10.78 2.56
CA ARG A 46 21.67 9.57 2.02
C ARG A 46 20.61 8.53 1.71
N TYR A 47 20.08 8.59 0.50
CA TYR A 47 19.16 7.60 -0.02
C TYR A 47 19.48 7.26 -1.48
N TYR A 48 19.08 6.07 -1.90
CA TYR A 48 19.43 5.53 -3.22
C TYR A 48 18.21 4.86 -3.83
N PHE A 49 17.88 5.22 -5.07
CA PHE A 49 16.82 4.56 -5.82
C PHE A 49 17.15 3.07 -6.04
N MET A 50 16.20 2.19 -5.78
CA MET A 50 16.31 0.76 -6.04
C MET A 50 15.54 0.36 -7.29
N GLU A 51 14.23 0.55 -7.25
CA GLU A 51 13.34 0.11 -8.30
C GLU A 51 12.04 0.90 -8.31
N MET A 52 11.29 0.74 -9.41
CA MET A 52 9.92 1.21 -9.51
C MET A 52 9.01 0.00 -9.76
N ASN A 53 8.09 -0.25 -8.84
CA ASN A 53 7.02 -1.22 -9.01
C ASN A 53 5.87 -0.57 -9.78
N THR A 54 5.66 -0.93 -11.06
CA THR A 54 4.65 -0.32 -11.94
C THR A 54 3.25 -0.92 -11.77
N ARG A 55 2.89 -1.24 -10.53
CA ARG A 55 1.61 -1.83 -10.14
C ARG A 55 1.33 -1.50 -8.68
N ILE A 56 0.08 -1.63 -8.27
CA ILE A 56 -0.25 -1.56 -6.84
C ILE A 56 0.48 -2.68 -6.07
N GLN A 57 0.93 -2.34 -4.87
CA GLN A 57 1.58 -3.27 -3.95
C GLN A 57 0.60 -3.73 -2.87
N VAL A 58 0.95 -4.83 -2.20
CA VAL A 58 0.07 -5.44 -1.20
C VAL A 58 -0.15 -4.47 -0.02
N GLU A 59 0.88 -3.72 0.34
CA GLU A 59 0.94 -2.72 1.42
C GLU A 59 0.28 -1.37 1.09
N HIS A 60 -0.43 -1.24 -0.04
CA HIS A 60 -1.17 -0.02 -0.38
C HIS A 60 -2.12 0.43 0.74
N ALA A 61 -2.68 -0.53 1.50
CA ALA A 61 -3.65 -0.26 2.56
C ALA A 61 -3.14 0.75 3.60
N VAL A 62 -1.86 0.70 4.02
CA VAL A 62 -1.35 1.68 4.99
C VAL A 62 -1.33 3.10 4.43
N THR A 63 -1.09 3.24 3.11
CA THR A 63 -1.15 4.53 2.43
C THR A 63 -2.58 5.02 2.30
N GLU A 64 -3.54 4.14 2.02
CA GLU A 64 -4.96 4.49 1.96
C GLU A 64 -5.48 5.05 3.28
N GLU A 65 -5.13 4.43 4.42
CA GLU A 65 -5.53 4.92 5.75
C GLU A 65 -4.94 6.31 6.04
N ARG A 66 -3.72 6.59 5.58
CA ARG A 66 -3.03 7.87 5.80
C ARG A 66 -3.53 8.98 4.88
N ALA A 67 -3.77 8.67 3.61
CA ALA A 67 -4.15 9.63 2.58
C ALA A 67 -5.66 9.74 2.37
N GLY A 68 -6.46 8.89 3.01
CA GLY A 68 -7.92 8.90 2.91
C GLY A 68 -8.41 8.71 1.47
N ILE A 69 -7.71 7.86 0.71
CA ILE A 69 -7.96 7.56 -0.70
C ILE A 69 -8.06 6.05 -0.88
N ASP A 70 -9.04 5.58 -1.66
CA ASP A 70 -9.10 4.21 -2.15
C ASP A 70 -8.34 4.13 -3.47
N LEU A 71 -7.13 3.54 -3.44
CA LEU A 71 -6.21 3.47 -4.57
C LEU A 71 -6.69 2.49 -5.64
N ILE A 72 -7.49 1.47 -5.29
CA ILE A 72 -8.07 0.55 -6.25
C ILE A 72 -9.19 1.25 -7.03
N SER A 73 -10.12 1.89 -6.31
CA SER A 73 -11.21 2.65 -6.91
C SER A 73 -10.68 3.81 -7.75
N ALA A 74 -9.65 4.52 -7.27
CA ALA A 74 -9.00 5.60 -8.01
C ALA A 74 -8.39 5.10 -9.34
N GLN A 75 -7.68 3.96 -9.34
CA GLN A 75 -7.13 3.38 -10.56
C GLN A 75 -8.22 3.08 -11.60
N LEU A 76 -9.34 2.50 -11.17
CA LEU A 76 -10.48 2.22 -12.05
C LEU A 76 -11.08 3.53 -12.61
N ALA A 77 -11.34 4.52 -11.76
CA ALA A 77 -11.88 5.81 -12.18
C ALA A 77 -10.99 6.49 -13.23
N LEU A 78 -9.67 6.54 -12.99
CA LEU A 78 -8.69 7.09 -13.94
C LEU A 78 -8.67 6.31 -15.27
N ALA A 79 -8.83 4.99 -15.22
CA ALA A 79 -8.93 4.15 -16.42
C ALA A 79 -10.21 4.46 -17.22
N PHE A 80 -11.32 4.80 -16.56
CA PHE A 80 -12.56 5.25 -17.19
C PHE A 80 -12.56 6.73 -17.61
N GLY A 81 -11.42 7.43 -17.49
CA GLY A 81 -11.26 8.80 -17.98
C GLY A 81 -11.57 9.88 -16.95
N THR A 82 -11.82 9.54 -15.69
CA THR A 82 -11.87 10.53 -14.60
C THR A 82 -10.52 11.26 -14.48
N SER A 83 -10.54 12.58 -14.28
CA SER A 83 -9.32 13.36 -14.07
C SER A 83 -8.74 13.13 -12.68
N ILE A 84 -7.41 13.19 -12.54
CA ILE A 84 -6.74 13.01 -11.23
C ILE A 84 -7.18 14.04 -10.18
N GLN A 85 -7.52 15.27 -10.61
CA GLN A 85 -8.02 16.33 -9.73
C GLN A 85 -9.41 16.03 -9.16
N ALA A 86 -10.16 15.11 -9.78
CA ALA A 86 -11.48 14.70 -9.29
C ALA A 86 -11.40 13.55 -8.27
N ILE A 87 -10.21 12.98 -8.05
CA ILE A 87 -10.02 11.91 -7.07
C ILE A 87 -9.93 12.54 -5.67
N ALA A 88 -10.97 12.30 -4.87
CA ALA A 88 -11.03 12.74 -3.49
C ALA A 88 -9.95 12.03 -2.64
N HIS A 89 -9.29 12.79 -1.79
CA HIS A 89 -8.35 12.32 -0.78
C HIS A 89 -8.46 13.20 0.46
N HIS A 90 -8.16 12.64 1.63
CA HIS A 90 -8.16 13.37 2.89
C HIS A 90 -7.00 12.88 3.75
N GLU A 91 -5.98 13.71 3.85
CA GLU A 91 -4.77 13.38 4.57
C GLU A 91 -5.00 13.44 6.10
N GLN A 92 -4.79 12.32 6.80
CA GLN A 92 -4.99 12.20 8.25
C GLN A 92 -3.65 12.14 9.02
N PRO A 93 -3.46 12.85 10.14
CA PRO A 93 -2.21 12.84 10.90
C PRO A 93 -2.05 11.58 11.78
N VAL A 94 -2.13 10.41 11.16
CA VAL A 94 -2.04 9.09 11.82
C VAL A 94 -0.82 8.31 11.31
N VAL A 95 -0.43 7.28 12.05
CA VAL A 95 0.48 6.24 11.56
C VAL A 95 -0.34 4.98 11.36
N ALA A 96 -0.32 4.44 10.15
CA ALA A 96 -0.93 3.17 9.80
C ALA A 96 0.15 2.08 9.73
N ILE A 97 -0.17 0.88 10.21
CA ILE A 97 0.73 -0.27 10.22
C ILE A 97 -0.02 -1.47 9.62
N GLU A 98 0.60 -2.17 8.68
CA GLU A 98 0.12 -3.44 8.15
C GLU A 98 0.96 -4.57 8.70
N ALA A 99 0.31 -5.65 9.11
CA ALA A 99 0.95 -6.91 9.45
C ALA A 99 0.32 -8.05 8.65
N ARG A 100 1.16 -8.89 8.03
CA ARG A 100 0.70 -10.07 7.28
C ARG A 100 0.68 -11.30 8.16
N VAL A 101 -0.51 -11.86 8.35
CA VAL A 101 -0.71 -13.15 9.02
C VAL A 101 -0.52 -14.27 7.99
N LEU A 102 0.50 -15.10 8.21
CA LEU A 102 0.88 -16.20 7.32
C LEU A 102 0.86 -17.52 8.09
N ALA A 103 0.38 -18.58 7.46
CA ALA A 103 0.55 -19.94 7.96
C ALA A 103 2.00 -20.40 7.72
N LYS A 104 2.92 -20.04 8.61
CA LYS A 104 4.35 -20.38 8.48
C LYS A 104 4.69 -21.80 8.93
N THR A 105 3.81 -22.45 9.68
CA THR A 105 3.99 -23.82 10.16
C THR A 105 2.74 -24.63 9.82
N LEU A 106 2.92 -25.75 9.13
CA LEU A 106 1.91 -26.80 9.03
C LEU A 106 1.72 -27.41 10.43
N GLY A 107 0.70 -26.97 11.17
CA GLY A 107 -0.11 -27.98 11.86
C GLY A 107 -0.61 -28.92 10.77
N LYS A 108 -0.66 -30.25 10.99
CA LYS A 108 -1.23 -31.19 10.01
C LYS A 108 -2.58 -30.64 9.55
N LEU A 109 -2.60 -29.99 8.39
CA LEU A 109 -3.81 -29.62 7.69
C LEU A 109 -4.12 -30.88 6.88
N PRO A 110 -5.04 -31.76 7.32
CA PRO A 110 -5.47 -32.85 6.46
C PRO A 110 -5.88 -32.23 5.13
N ALA A 111 -5.42 -32.83 4.04
CA ALA A 111 -5.58 -32.34 2.68
C ALA A 111 -6.93 -31.62 2.50
N CYS A 112 -6.84 -30.32 2.20
CA CYS A 112 -7.90 -29.43 1.75
C CYS A 112 -9.32 -30.03 1.81
N THR A 113 -9.91 -30.10 3.00
CA THR A 113 -11.36 -30.35 3.17
C THR A 113 -12.01 -29.31 4.07
N TYR A 114 -11.23 -28.54 4.82
CA TYR A 114 -11.71 -27.40 5.60
C TYR A 114 -10.99 -26.14 5.15
N GLN A 115 -11.76 -25.18 4.62
CA GLN A 115 -11.34 -23.79 4.54
C GLN A 115 -11.22 -23.29 5.98
N PRO A 116 -10.04 -22.89 6.49
CA PRO A 116 -9.97 -22.20 7.76
C PRO A 116 -10.68 -20.86 7.56
N VAL A 117 -11.92 -20.76 8.05
CA VAL A 117 -12.60 -19.47 8.17
C VAL A 117 -11.92 -18.74 9.32
N LEU A 118 -11.02 -17.82 8.99
CA LEU A 118 -10.49 -16.86 9.94
C LEU A 118 -11.63 -15.90 10.32
N VAL A 119 -12.25 -16.16 11.47
CA VAL A 119 -13.23 -15.26 12.07
C VAL A 119 -12.44 -14.19 12.82
N PHE A 120 -12.40 -12.97 12.27
CA PHE A 120 -11.84 -11.82 12.97
C PHE A 120 -12.87 -11.31 13.97
N GLY A 121 -12.51 -11.30 15.26
CA GLY A 121 -13.37 -10.80 16.33
C GLY A 121 -13.44 -9.26 16.34
N SER A 122 -14.67 -8.73 16.41
CA SER A 122 -15.07 -7.31 16.55
C SER A 122 -14.43 -6.31 15.57
N LYS A 123 -15.25 -5.73 14.69
CA LYS A 123 -14.87 -4.53 13.91
C LYS A 123 -14.56 -3.39 14.88
N ARG A 124 -13.28 -3.03 15.03
CA ARG A 124 -12.87 -1.76 15.65
C ARG A 124 -12.67 -0.73 14.54
N PRO A 125 -13.06 0.53 14.71
CA PRO A 125 -12.91 1.55 13.67
C PRO A 125 -11.46 1.71 13.16
N SER A 126 -10.47 1.45 14.03
CA SER A 126 -9.05 1.56 13.73
C SER A 126 -8.40 0.27 13.21
N ILE A 127 -9.19 -0.78 12.94
CA ILE A 127 -8.67 -2.07 12.45
C ILE A 127 -9.37 -2.43 11.14
N ARG A 128 -8.60 -2.41 10.06
CA ARG A 128 -9.00 -2.92 8.76
C ARG A 128 -8.42 -4.32 8.56
N VAL A 129 -9.25 -5.23 8.07
CA VAL A 129 -8.85 -6.60 7.74
C VAL A 129 -9.11 -6.85 6.27
N ILE A 130 -8.06 -7.20 5.53
CA ILE A 130 -8.14 -7.58 4.12
C ILE A 130 -7.96 -9.10 4.04
N GLY A 131 -9.07 -9.82 3.87
CA GLY A 131 -9.07 -11.27 3.74
C GLY A 131 -8.77 -11.73 2.32
N CYS A 132 -8.05 -12.85 2.18
CA CYS A 132 -7.89 -13.52 0.90
C CYS A 132 -9.19 -14.27 0.57
N HIS A 133 -10.00 -13.73 -0.34
CA HIS A 133 -11.11 -14.48 -0.93
C HIS A 133 -10.62 -15.09 -2.25
N ARG A 134 -10.68 -16.42 -2.36
CA ARG A 134 -10.44 -17.08 -3.63
C ARG A 134 -11.66 -16.80 -4.52
N ILE A 135 -11.48 -16.05 -5.60
CA ILE A 135 -12.47 -16.02 -6.69
C ILE A 135 -12.48 -17.43 -7.27
N MET A 136 -13.47 -18.23 -6.92
CA MET A 136 -13.72 -19.50 -7.60
C MET A 136 -14.21 -19.12 -8.99
N MET A 137 -13.34 -19.22 -10.00
CA MET A 137 -13.79 -19.16 -11.38
C MET A 137 -14.64 -20.42 -11.65
N PRO A 138 -15.79 -20.27 -12.33
CA PRO A 138 -16.67 -21.39 -12.66
C PRO A 138 -16.00 -22.43 -13.55
#